data_AF-L5M9L5-F1
#
_entry.id   AF-L5M9L5-F1
#
_cell.length_a   1.000
_cell.length_b   1.000
_cell.length_c   1.000
_cell.angle_alpha   90.00
_cell.angle_beta   90.00
_cell.angle_gamma   90.00
#
_symmetry.space_group_name_H-M   'P 1'
#
loop_
_entity.id
_entity.type
_entity.pdbx_description
1 polymer ?
#
loop_
_entity_poly.entity_id
_entity_poly.type
_entity_poly.pdbx_seq_one_letter_code
_entity_poly.pdbx_strand_id
1 'polypeptide(L)'
;MASQDRVKAVTKGTGFCRCPKQTTYTLGTCELLRVMMKESKLTKFQQRHIMDTMKKGEALPLSCSPTSSQRVLPTKQPASAVCLPPILAARSQLRPASMCQANGAYSREQFKPRATRK
;
A
#
# COMPACT_ATOMS: atom_id res chain seq x y z
N MET A 1 -35.88 6.85 -48.30
CA MET A 1 -35.82 6.10 -47.03
C MET A 1 -34.51 5.32 -46.98
N ALA A 2 -33.74 5.54 -45.90
CA ALA A 2 -32.60 4.77 -45.37
C ALA A 2 -31.43 4.38 -46.30
N SER A 3 -30.37 5.20 -46.29
CA SER A 3 -29.00 4.79 -46.62
C SER A 3 -28.37 4.18 -45.38
N GLN A 4 -27.90 2.93 -45.43
CA GLN A 4 -27.23 2.28 -44.30
C GLN A 4 -25.81 2.81 -44.12
N ASP A 5 -25.57 3.48 -43.00
CA ASP A 5 -24.25 3.87 -42.53
C ASP A 5 -23.40 2.65 -42.19
N ARG A 6 -22.20 2.60 -42.79
CA ARG A 6 -21.17 1.62 -42.47
C ARG A 6 -20.53 2.01 -41.14
N VAL A 7 -20.93 1.36 -40.06
CA VAL A 7 -20.26 1.46 -38.76
C VAL A 7 -18.83 0.93 -38.88
N LYS A 8 -17.86 1.84 -38.98
CA LYS A 8 -16.44 1.54 -38.80
C LYS A 8 -16.23 1.08 -37.36
N ALA A 9 -15.90 -0.19 -37.17
CA ALA A 9 -15.49 -0.71 -35.88
C ALA A 9 -14.23 0.03 -35.39
N VAL A 10 -14.36 0.74 -34.28
CA VAL A 10 -13.25 1.34 -33.56
C VAL A 10 -12.33 0.21 -33.07
N THR A 11 -11.10 0.21 -33.55
CA THR A 11 -10.03 -0.66 -33.08
C THR A 11 -9.81 -0.40 -31.58
N LYS A 12 -10.19 -1.35 -30.73
CA LYS A 12 -9.86 -1.37 -29.31
C LYS A 12 -8.33 -1.33 -29.20
N GLY A 13 -7.81 -0.25 -28.63
CA GLY A 13 -6.38 -0.07 -28.43
C GLY A 13 -5.82 -1.25 -27.63
N THR A 14 -4.92 -2.01 -28.26
CA THR A 14 -4.07 -2.97 -27.59
C THR A 14 -3.28 -2.20 -26.54
N GLY A 15 -3.58 -2.45 -25.26
CA GLY A 15 -2.75 -1.96 -24.17
C GLY A 15 -1.33 -2.46 -24.41
N PHE A 16 -0.42 -1.56 -24.75
CA PHE A 16 0.99 -1.85 -24.79
C PHE A 16 1.42 -2.07 -23.34
N CYS A 17 1.37 -3.32 -22.88
CA CYS A 17 2.05 -3.72 -21.66
C CYS A 17 3.52 -3.36 -21.88
N ARG A 18 3.98 -2.28 -21.24
CA ARG A 18 5.40 -1.95 -21.23
C ARG A 18 6.10 -3.07 -20.48
N CYS A 19 6.59 -4.07 -21.20
CA CYS A 19 7.58 -4.98 -20.64
C CYS A 19 8.80 -4.11 -20.28
N PRO A 20 9.19 -4.02 -19.00
CA PRO A 20 10.44 -3.36 -18.67
C PRO A 20 11.56 -4.07 -19.44
N LYS A 21 12.51 -3.29 -19.97
CA LYS A 21 13.67 -3.81 -20.69
C LYS A 21 14.43 -4.71 -19.72
N GLN A 22 14.48 -6.01 -20.01
CA GLN A 22 15.27 -6.95 -19.22
C GLN A 22 16.73 -6.53 -19.29
N THR A 23 17.29 -6.14 -18.16
CA THR A 23 18.69 -5.77 -17.99
C THR A 23 19.48 -7.02 -17.64
N THR A 24 20.38 -7.43 -18.53
CA THR A 24 21.30 -8.54 -18.27
C THR A 24 22.49 -8.02 -17.46
N TYR A 25 22.65 -8.52 -16.24
CA TYR A 25 23.83 -8.23 -15.42
C TYR A 25 24.93 -9.25 -15.73
N THR A 26 26.14 -8.78 -15.99
CA THR A 26 27.31 -9.67 -16.14
C THR A 26 27.74 -10.22 -14.77
N LEU A 27 28.43 -11.37 -14.76
CA LEU A 27 28.94 -11.97 -13.52
C LEU A 27 29.86 -11.01 -12.76
N GLY A 28 30.74 -10.29 -13.46
CA GLY A 28 31.63 -9.30 -12.85
C GLY A 28 30.87 -8.17 -12.16
N THR A 29 29.77 -7.68 -12.77
CA THR A 29 28.91 -6.67 -12.13
C THR A 29 28.25 -7.22 -10.86
N CYS A 30 27.80 -8.48 -10.88
CA CYS A 30 27.19 -9.12 -9.71
C CYS A 30 28.16 -9.28 -8.53
N GLU A 31 29.41 -9.62 -8.82
CA GLU A 31 30.45 -9.74 -7.81
C GLU A 31 30.85 -8.38 -7.22
N LEU A 32 31.04 -7.38 -8.08
CA LEU A 32 31.32 -6.01 -7.65
C LEU A 32 30.21 -5.49 -6.72
N LEU A 33 28.94 -5.65 -7.10
CA LEU A 33 27.83 -5.21 -6.28
C LEU A 33 27.85 -5.87 -4.90
N ARG A 34 28.16 -7.18 -4.83
CA ARG A 34 28.26 -7.91 -3.56
C ARG A 34 29.34 -7.32 -2.65
N VAL A 35 30.48 -6.92 -3.20
CA VAL A 35 31.54 -6.23 -2.45
C VAL A 35 31.05 -4.87 -1.96
N MET A 36 30.47 -4.05 -2.85
CA MET A 36 29.93 -2.72 -2.49
C MET A 36 28.89 -2.80 -1.37
N MET A 37 27.99 -3.79 -1.43
CA MET A 37 26.94 -4.00 -0.42
C MET A 37 27.53 -4.38 0.93
N LYS A 38 28.63 -5.16 0.94
CA LYS A 38 29.36 -5.54 2.16
C LYS A 38 30.11 -4.35 2.76
N GLU A 39 30.79 -3.58 1.93
CA GLU A 39 31.54 -2.38 2.35
C GLU A 39 30.62 -1.27 2.85
N SER A 40 29.47 -1.07 2.20
CA SER A 40 28.43 -0.11 2.60
C SER A 40 27.61 -0.59 3.80
N LYS A 41 27.93 -1.76 4.37
CA LYS A 41 27.24 -2.37 5.51
C LYS A 41 25.71 -2.45 5.33
N LEU A 42 25.25 -2.77 4.11
CA LEU A 42 23.82 -2.92 3.85
C LEU A 42 23.21 -4.03 4.70
N THR A 43 21.98 -3.83 5.14
CA THR A 43 21.22 -4.85 5.87
C THR A 43 20.92 -6.06 4.99
N LYS A 44 20.71 -7.24 5.59
CA LYS A 44 20.34 -8.47 4.85
C LYS A 44 19.07 -8.30 4.00
N PHE A 45 18.14 -7.47 4.45
CA PHE A 45 16.91 -7.16 3.71
C PHE A 45 17.21 -6.34 2.45
N GLN A 46 17.99 -5.26 2.56
CA GLN A 46 18.44 -4.48 1.41
C GLN A 46 19.26 -5.35 0.45
N GLN A 47 20.11 -6.23 1.00
CA GLN A 47 20.91 -7.16 0.19
C GLN A 47 20.03 -8.10 -0.64
N ARG A 48 18.99 -8.68 -0.02
CA ARG A 48 18.02 -9.53 -0.70
C ARG A 48 17.26 -8.75 -1.77
N HIS A 49 16.74 -7.57 -1.45
CA HIS A 49 15.98 -6.76 -2.40
C HIS A 49 16.79 -6.47 -3.68
N ILE A 50 18.03 -6.03 -3.53
CA ILE A 50 18.93 -5.74 -4.66
C ILE A 50 19.23 -7.00 -5.47
N MET A 51 19.57 -8.11 -4.80
CA MET A 51 19.86 -9.38 -5.48
C MET A 51 18.66 -9.93 -6.24
N ASP A 52 17.45 -9.80 -5.69
CA ASP A 52 16.23 -10.28 -6.32
C ASP A 52 15.87 -9.43 -7.55
N THR A 53 16.07 -8.11 -7.49
CA THR A 53 15.89 -7.21 -8.65
C THR A 53 16.82 -7.61 -9.79
N MET A 54 18.08 -7.93 -9.49
CA MET A 54 19.05 -8.37 -10.51
C MET A 54 18.66 -9.71 -11.15
N LYS A 55 18.24 -10.68 -10.34
CA LYS A 55 17.81 -12.00 -10.84
C LYS A 55 16.59 -11.91 -11.75
N LYS A 56 15.70 -10.95 -11.49
CA LYS A 56 14.53 -10.67 -12.32
C LYS A 56 14.87 -9.93 -13.61
N GLY A 57 16.11 -9.45 -13.77
CA GLY A 57 16.52 -8.63 -14.91
C GLY A 57 15.89 -7.24 -14.89
N GLU A 58 15.47 -6.76 -13.72
CA GLU A 58 14.93 -5.41 -13.56
C GLU A 58 16.08 -4.40 -13.39
N ALA A 59 15.82 -3.12 -13.67
CA ALA A 59 16.78 -2.06 -13.39
C ALA A 59 17.05 -1.95 -11.87
N LEU A 60 18.30 -1.66 -11.48
CA LEU A 60 18.68 -1.49 -10.08
C LEU A 60 17.84 -0.38 -9.40
N PRO A 61 17.37 -0.59 -8.16
CA PRO A 61 16.53 0.38 -7.48
C PRO A 61 17.36 1.63 -7.12
N LEU A 62 16.85 2.81 -7.47
CA LEU A 62 17.48 4.10 -7.12
C LEU A 62 17.46 4.38 -5.61
N SER A 63 16.44 3.84 -4.93
CA SER A 63 16.27 3.97 -3.50
C SER A 63 15.92 2.62 -2.90
N CYS A 64 16.61 2.29 -1.82
CA CYS A 64 16.29 1.15 -0.99
C CYS A 64 15.77 1.71 0.33
N SER A 65 14.49 1.47 0.66
CA SER A 65 13.95 1.88 1.94
C SER A 65 14.82 1.32 3.07
N PRO A 66 15.22 2.15 4.06
CA PRO A 66 15.77 1.60 5.29
C PRO A 66 14.70 0.66 5.84
N THR A 67 15.14 -0.53 6.27
CA THR A 67 14.35 -1.71 6.64
C THR A 67 12.85 -1.47 6.84
N SER A 68 12.00 -2.34 6.29
CA SER A 68 10.54 -2.34 6.52
C SER A 68 10.11 -2.29 8.00
N SER A 69 11.02 -2.54 8.96
CA SER A 69 10.79 -2.42 10.40
C SER A 69 11.25 -1.10 11.02
N GLN A 70 12.04 -0.28 10.33
CA GLN A 70 12.34 1.07 10.77
C GLN A 70 11.09 1.92 10.56
N ARG A 71 10.14 1.77 11.49
CA ARG A 71 9.25 2.85 11.86
C ARG A 71 10.14 3.96 12.40
N VAL A 72 10.72 4.76 11.51
CA VAL A 72 10.96 6.15 11.82
C VAL A 72 9.56 6.64 12.17
N LEU A 73 9.26 6.68 13.48
CA LEU A 73 8.12 7.45 13.95
C LEU A 73 8.32 8.80 13.25
N PRO A 74 7.32 9.28 12.47
CA PRO A 74 7.42 10.65 12.00
C PRO A 74 7.75 11.45 13.24
N THR A 75 8.88 12.16 13.22
CA THR A 75 9.18 13.09 14.31
C THR A 75 7.89 13.85 14.50
N LYS A 76 7.33 13.82 15.71
CA LYS A 76 6.15 14.63 16.02
C LYS A 76 6.65 16.06 15.88
N GLN A 77 6.72 16.56 14.65
CA GLN A 77 6.44 17.95 14.42
C GLN A 77 5.06 18.09 15.05
N PRO A 78 4.89 18.90 16.11
CA PRO A 78 3.56 19.32 16.45
C PRO A 78 3.03 19.89 15.15
N ALA A 79 2.06 19.21 14.54
CA ALA A 79 1.41 19.75 13.37
C ALA A 79 1.00 21.14 13.82
N SER A 80 1.62 22.17 13.25
CA SER A 80 1.08 23.52 13.34
C SER A 80 -0.38 23.31 13.02
N ALA A 81 -1.27 23.65 13.94
CA ALA A 81 -2.69 23.42 13.77
C ALA A 81 -3.14 24.27 12.58
N VAL A 82 -2.92 23.73 11.38
CA VAL A 82 -3.46 24.26 10.15
C VAL A 82 -4.92 23.89 10.31
N CYS A 83 -5.71 24.88 10.71
CA CYS A 83 -7.16 24.83 10.60
C CYS A 83 -7.47 24.68 9.11
N LEU A 84 -7.43 23.44 8.62
CA LEU A 84 -7.82 23.12 7.26
C LEU A 84 -9.31 23.45 7.15
N PRO A 85 -9.73 24.12 6.07
CA PRO A 85 -11.14 24.36 5.84
C PRO A 85 -11.88 23.00 5.85
N PRO A 86 -13.12 22.92 6.37
CA PRO A 86 -13.87 21.67 6.56
C PRO A 86 -13.99 20.78 5.31
N ILE A 87 -13.77 21.36 4.13
CA ILE A 87 -13.78 20.70 2.81
C ILE A 87 -12.55 19.81 2.61
N LEU A 88 -11.40 20.20 3.17
CA LEU A 88 -10.12 19.48 3.06
C LEU A 88 -9.83 18.61 4.29
N ALA A 89 -10.62 18.75 5.36
CA ALA A 89 -10.51 17.90 6.53
C ALA A 89 -10.91 16.47 6.17
N ALA A 90 -10.02 15.52 6.42
CA ALA A 90 -10.32 14.10 6.25
C ALA A 90 -11.52 13.74 7.14
N ARG A 91 -12.67 13.49 6.51
CA ARG A 91 -13.88 13.09 7.23
C ARG A 91 -13.64 11.74 7.87
N SER A 92 -13.73 11.68 9.20
CA SER A 92 -13.75 10.41 9.93
C SER A 92 -14.89 9.55 9.39
N GLN A 93 -14.56 8.34 8.96
CA GLN A 93 -15.55 7.35 8.51
C GLN A 93 -16.22 6.63 9.70
N LEU A 94 -15.82 6.97 10.93
CA LEU A 94 -16.40 6.39 12.14
C LEU A 94 -17.78 6.96 12.43
N ARG A 95 -18.68 6.12 12.93
CA ARG A 95 -20.01 6.54 13.34
C ARG A 95 -19.96 7.23 14.70
N PRO A 96 -20.66 8.37 14.89
CA PRO A 96 -20.76 9.03 16.19
C PRO A 96 -21.36 8.11 17.25
N ALA A 97 -20.94 8.27 18.51
CA ALA A 97 -21.39 7.44 19.62
C ALA A 97 -22.92 7.41 19.78
N SER A 98 -23.58 8.55 19.55
CA SER A 98 -25.05 8.65 19.56
C SER A 98 -25.72 7.74 18.53
N MET A 99 -25.16 7.63 17.33
CA MET A 99 -25.68 6.74 16.28
C MET A 99 -25.50 5.27 16.64
N CYS A 100 -24.39 4.90 17.27
CA CYS A 100 -24.16 3.52 17.70
C CYS A 100 -25.11 3.11 18.83
N GLN A 101 -25.45 4.04 19.73
CA GLN A 101 -26.30 3.78 20.90
C GLN A 101 -27.81 3.85 20.58
N ALA A 102 -28.21 4.55 19.51
CA ALA A 102 -29.62 4.79 19.16
C ALA A 102 -30.46 3.52 19.02
N ASN A 103 -29.86 2.41 18.59
CA ASN A 103 -30.57 1.16 18.34
C ASN A 103 -30.77 0.29 19.59
N GLY A 104 -30.45 0.79 20.79
CA GLY A 104 -30.61 0.04 22.04
C GLY A 104 -29.73 -1.21 22.14
N ALA A 105 -28.79 -1.42 21.22
CA ALA A 105 -27.95 -2.61 21.12
C ALA A 105 -27.06 -2.86 22.35
N TYR A 106 -26.87 -1.83 23.17
CA TYR A 106 -26.10 -1.87 24.41
C TYR A 106 -26.96 -2.09 25.66
N SER A 107 -28.29 -2.03 25.53
CA SER A 107 -29.23 -2.34 26.61
C SER A 107 -29.41 -3.86 26.67
N ARG A 108 -29.23 -4.45 27.86
CA ARG A 108 -29.48 -5.87 28.12
C ARG A 108 -30.59 -6.03 29.15
N GLU A 109 -31.41 -7.06 28.97
CA GLU A 109 -32.41 -7.42 29.97
C GLU A 109 -31.73 -7.79 31.29
N GLN A 110 -32.28 -7.28 32.39
CA GLN A 110 -31.82 -7.66 33.71
C GLN A 110 -32.25 -9.09 33.99
N PHE A 111 -31.31 -9.93 34.41
CA PHE A 111 -31.60 -11.29 34.85
C PHE A 111 -32.65 -11.29 35.96
N LYS A 112 -33.71 -12.08 35.78
CA LYS A 112 -34.74 -12.34 36.79
C LYS A 112 -34.65 -13.82 37.20
N PRO A 113 -34.27 -14.12 38.45
CA PRO A 113 -34.21 -15.50 38.91
C PRO A 113 -35.61 -16.11 38.87
N ARG A 114 -35.72 -17.31 38.29
CA ARG A 114 -36.97 -18.09 38.25
C ARG A 114 -36.94 -19.14 39.35
N ALA A 115 -38.10 -19.45 39.93
CA ALA A 115 -38.24 -20.49 40.93
C ALA A 115 -37.69 -21.83 40.42
N THR A 116 -36.74 -22.40 41.16
CA THR A 116 -36.18 -23.73 40.92
C THR A 116 -37.24 -24.78 41.25
N ARG A 117 -37.50 -25.74 40.35
CA ARG A 117 -38.41 -26.85 40.66
C ARG A 117 -37.75 -27.76 41.71
N LYS A 118 -38.53 -28.09 42.75
CA LYS A 118 -38.19 -29.06 43.79
C LYS A 118 -38.47 -30.48 43.30
#